data_AF-A0A150WRG9-F1
#
_entry.id   AF-A0A150WRG9-F1
#
_cell.length_a   1.000
_cell.length_b   1.000
_cell.length_c   1.000
_cell.angle_alpha   90.00
_cell.angle_beta   90.00
_cell.angle_gamma   90.00
#
_symmetry.space_group_name_H-M   'P 1'
#
loop_
_entity.id
_entity.type
_entity.pdbx_description
1 polymer ?
#
loop_
_entity_poly.entity_id
_entity_poly.type
_entity_poly.pdbx_seq_one_letter_code
_entity_poly.pdbx_strand_id
1 'polypeptide(L)'
;MKKKFVLGMVVLSMTAAQVSFAAGVGGARAPREVLMEYTKSMKETLLGKGGSAKNLKDAELQNAKSRITKELNSSRAADLNAAMSGEAGKARMESLVTIIAVKRSTENLAKTDAAEAQSMNAAAEASLKLIANSTLVGALKIPETTMKAEEVSLVRDALNKAETMPADIIIQFSKAERDSYTQVLEKYDSIVSNSAGKKSAEESFVDAIMDVKKVDRTKALEIVKKLKECV
;
A
#
# COMPACT_ATOMS: atom_id res chain seq x y z
N MET A 1 14.56 -18.80 1.98
CA MET A 1 13.32 -18.90 1.17
C MET A 1 12.14 -19.22 2.10
N LYS A 2 11.42 -18.19 2.57
CA LYS A 2 10.31 -18.34 3.54
C LYS A 2 8.97 -18.45 2.78
N LYS A 3 8.43 -19.66 2.65
CA LYS A 3 7.09 -19.97 2.08
C LYS A 3 5.91 -19.60 3.01
N LYS A 4 5.96 -18.48 3.74
CA LYS A 4 5.03 -18.23 4.87
C LYS A 4 3.90 -17.22 4.64
N PHE A 5 3.75 -16.64 3.44
CA PHE A 5 2.65 -15.70 3.17
C PHE A 5 1.32 -16.39 2.79
N VAL A 6 1.40 -17.57 2.14
CA VAL A 6 0.28 -18.13 1.38
C VAL A 6 -0.84 -18.75 2.24
N LEU A 7 -0.59 -19.17 3.49
CA LEU A 7 -1.61 -19.87 4.30
C LEU A 7 -2.47 -18.95 5.18
N GLY A 8 -2.12 -17.67 5.37
CA GLY A 8 -2.83 -16.80 6.31
C GLY A 8 -4.03 -16.06 5.73
N MET A 9 -3.91 -15.56 4.50
CA MET A 9 -4.95 -14.75 3.85
C MET A 9 -5.84 -15.55 2.89
N VAL A 10 -5.42 -16.74 2.47
CA VAL A 10 -6.10 -17.58 1.47
C VAL A 10 -7.02 -18.64 2.10
N VAL A 11 -6.83 -18.98 3.38
CA VAL A 11 -7.57 -20.10 4.01
C VAL A 11 -9.05 -19.79 4.32
N LEU A 12 -9.54 -18.57 4.11
CA LEU A 12 -10.96 -18.24 4.27
C LEU A 12 -11.74 -18.10 2.95
N SER A 13 -11.13 -18.37 1.79
CA SER A 13 -11.83 -18.30 0.49
C SER A 13 -11.61 -19.50 -0.44
N MET A 14 -10.99 -20.58 0.02
CA MET A 14 -10.82 -21.78 -0.81
C MET A 14 -12.05 -22.70 -0.79
N THR A 15 -13.08 -22.31 -1.54
CA THR A 15 -13.82 -23.26 -2.37
C THR A 15 -13.83 -22.74 -3.80
N ALA A 16 -13.19 -23.52 -4.69
CA ALA A 16 -13.24 -23.46 -6.15
C ALA A 16 -12.61 -22.24 -6.86
N ALA A 17 -11.39 -22.44 -7.40
CA ALA A 17 -11.22 -22.65 -8.85
C ALA A 17 -9.71 -22.70 -9.17
N GLN A 18 -9.25 -23.88 -9.57
CA GLN A 18 -7.99 -24.04 -10.28
C GLN A 18 -8.17 -23.42 -11.67
N VAL A 19 -7.34 -22.43 -12.02
CA VAL A 19 -7.05 -22.16 -13.44
C VAL A 19 -5.54 -21.97 -13.57
N SER A 20 -4.90 -23.03 -14.04
CA SER A 20 -3.51 -23.06 -14.47
C SER A 20 -3.35 -22.16 -15.70
N PHE A 21 -2.46 -21.17 -15.64
CA PHE A 21 -1.91 -20.58 -16.86
C PHE A 21 -0.61 -21.29 -17.21
N ALA A 22 -0.71 -22.10 -18.27
CA ALA A 22 0.40 -22.74 -18.94
C ALA A 22 1.30 -21.70 -19.61
N ALA A 23 2.60 -21.97 -19.54
CA ALA A 23 3.64 -21.22 -20.23
C ALA A 23 3.45 -21.25 -21.75
N GLY A 24 3.76 -20.13 -22.43
CA GLY A 24 3.88 -20.13 -23.88
C GLY A 24 4.29 -18.78 -24.48
N VAL A 25 5.48 -18.80 -25.10
CA VAL A 25 5.96 -17.97 -26.24
C VAL A 25 6.70 -16.66 -25.93
N GLY A 26 8.04 -16.76 -26.03
CA GLY A 26 8.91 -15.72 -26.61
C GLY A 26 9.37 -14.58 -25.70
N GLY A 27 10.56 -14.69 -25.10
CA GLY A 27 11.52 -13.60 -24.81
C GLY A 27 11.06 -12.33 -24.08
N ALA A 28 9.79 -12.21 -23.68
CA ALA A 28 9.26 -11.09 -22.94
C ALA A 28 9.70 -11.23 -21.49
N ARG A 29 10.47 -10.25 -20.99
CA ARG A 29 10.73 -10.10 -19.56
C ARG A 29 9.41 -10.24 -18.81
N ALA A 30 9.41 -10.99 -17.71
CA ALA A 30 8.20 -11.14 -16.92
C ALA A 30 7.68 -9.73 -16.55
N PRO A 31 6.36 -9.46 -16.59
CA PRO A 31 5.81 -8.13 -16.28
C PRO A 31 6.39 -7.50 -15.01
N ARG A 32 6.70 -8.35 -14.01
CA ARG A 32 7.38 -7.98 -12.76
C ARG A 32 8.77 -7.36 -12.96
N GLU A 33 9.60 -7.90 -13.85
CA GLU A 33 10.94 -7.38 -14.12
C GLU A 33 10.87 -6.01 -14.80
N VAL A 34 9.96 -5.86 -15.77
CA VAL A 34 9.71 -4.59 -16.45
C VAL A 34 9.23 -3.52 -15.47
N LEU A 35 8.34 -3.90 -14.54
CA LEU A 35 7.86 -3.02 -13.47
C LEU A 35 8.97 -2.57 -12.53
N MET A 36 9.88 -3.47 -12.15
CA MET A 36 11.00 -3.15 -11.27
C MET A 36 11.99 -2.18 -11.92
N GLU A 37 12.34 -2.40 -13.19
CA GLU A 37 13.20 -1.49 -13.95
C GLU A 37 12.53 -0.13 -14.16
N TYR A 38 11.24 -0.12 -14.49
CA TYR A 38 10.48 1.11 -14.66
C TYR A 38 10.38 1.90 -13.36
N THR A 39 10.16 1.21 -12.23
CA THR A 39 10.18 1.80 -10.89
C THR A 39 11.53 2.44 -10.59
N LYS A 40 12.64 1.77 -10.93
CA LYS A 40 13.99 2.32 -10.77
C LYS A 40 14.17 3.60 -11.61
N SER A 41 13.78 3.57 -12.88
CA SER A 41 13.84 4.74 -13.76
C SER A 41 13.01 5.92 -13.23
N MET A 42 11.82 5.64 -12.70
CA MET A 42 10.94 6.67 -12.12
C MET A 42 11.53 7.24 -10.82
N LYS A 43 12.16 6.41 -9.98
CA LYS A 43 12.91 6.86 -8.80
C LYS A 43 14.04 7.80 -9.18
N GLU A 44 14.84 7.48 -10.19
CA GLU A 44 15.90 8.38 -10.66
C GLU A 44 15.35 9.68 -11.25
N THR A 45 14.22 9.62 -11.96
CA THR A 45 13.57 10.79 -12.56
C THR A 45 13.00 11.76 -11.52
N LEU A 46 12.32 11.23 -10.50
CA LEU A 46 11.57 12.03 -9.53
C LEU A 46 12.39 12.36 -8.28
N LEU A 47 13.32 11.50 -7.88
CA LEU A 47 14.17 11.65 -6.70
C LEU A 47 15.63 11.97 -7.04
N GLY A 48 15.99 12.09 -8.32
CA GLY A 48 17.34 12.43 -8.75
C GLY A 48 18.33 11.26 -8.71
N LYS A 49 19.61 11.57 -8.95
CA LYS A 49 20.69 10.58 -9.08
C LYS A 49 20.82 9.74 -7.80
N GLY A 50 20.61 8.43 -7.93
CA GLY A 50 20.61 7.49 -6.81
C GLY A 50 19.22 7.04 -6.35
N GLY A 51 18.14 7.67 -6.83
CA GLY A 51 16.78 7.14 -6.72
C GLY A 51 16.25 6.99 -5.29
N SER A 52 16.77 7.77 -4.34
CA SER A 52 16.33 7.71 -2.94
C SER A 52 16.19 9.11 -2.34
N ALA A 53 15.06 9.33 -1.68
CA ALA A 53 14.76 10.58 -0.97
C ALA A 53 15.66 10.80 0.26
N LYS A 54 16.30 9.74 0.77
CA LYS A 54 17.21 9.81 1.93
C LYS A 54 18.46 10.65 1.66
N ASN A 55 18.90 10.69 0.40
CA ASN A 55 20.13 11.37 0.00
C ASN A 55 19.90 12.81 -0.47
N LEU A 56 18.65 13.27 -0.49
CA LEU A 56 18.29 14.60 -0.97
C LEU A 56 18.47 15.65 0.12
N LYS A 57 19.00 16.81 -0.28
CA LYS A 57 19.02 18.01 0.56
C LYS A 57 17.66 18.72 0.50
N ASP A 58 17.40 19.64 1.44
CA ASP A 58 16.08 20.25 1.62
C ASP A 58 15.48 20.87 0.33
N ALA A 59 16.27 21.62 -0.44
CA ALA A 59 15.80 22.20 -1.70
C ALA A 59 15.44 21.14 -2.76
N GLU A 60 16.24 20.08 -2.87
CA GLU A 60 16.00 18.96 -3.79
C GLU A 60 14.79 18.14 -3.34
N LEU A 61 14.62 17.98 -2.03
CA LEU A 61 13.51 17.28 -1.42
C LEU A 61 12.18 18.01 -1.66
N GLN A 62 12.15 19.35 -1.57
CA GLN A 62 10.96 20.15 -1.93
C GLN A 62 10.64 20.06 -3.43
N ASN A 63 11.66 20.10 -4.29
CA ASN A 63 11.47 19.90 -5.72
C ASN A 63 10.93 18.50 -6.05
N ALA A 64 11.46 17.46 -5.42
CA ALA A 64 10.98 16.10 -5.57
C ALA A 64 9.53 15.93 -5.10
N LYS A 65 9.16 16.52 -3.94
CA LYS A 65 7.77 16.57 -3.47
C LYS A 65 6.83 17.19 -4.50
N SER A 66 7.21 18.36 -5.03
CA SER A 66 6.41 19.06 -6.05
C SER A 66 6.22 18.19 -7.31
N ARG A 67 7.26 17.53 -7.79
CA ARG A 67 7.19 16.60 -8.94
C ARG A 67 6.27 15.42 -8.65
N ILE A 68 6.43 14.77 -7.49
CA ILE A 68 5.61 13.62 -7.08
C ILE A 68 4.13 14.02 -7.01
N THR A 69 3.80 15.14 -6.35
CA THR A 69 2.42 15.60 -6.20
C THR A 69 1.80 15.97 -7.55
N LYS A 70 2.58 16.61 -8.43
CA LYS A 70 2.14 16.90 -9.80
C LYS A 70 1.85 15.63 -10.60
N GLU A 71 2.71 14.62 -10.49
CA GLU A 71 2.56 13.35 -11.20
C GLU A 71 1.40 12.50 -10.68
N LEU A 72 1.14 12.53 -9.36
CA LEU A 72 0.01 11.82 -8.78
C LEU A 72 -1.33 12.41 -9.19
N ASN A 73 -1.39 13.73 -9.43
CA ASN A 73 -2.60 14.46 -9.80
C ASN A 73 -3.84 14.03 -8.97
N SER A 74 -3.65 13.90 -7.66
CA SER A 74 -4.68 13.38 -6.74
C SER A 74 -5.48 14.52 -6.14
N SER A 75 -6.79 14.30 -5.95
CA SER A 75 -7.65 15.20 -5.15
C SER A 75 -7.19 15.31 -3.69
N ARG A 76 -6.37 14.35 -3.21
CA ARG A 76 -5.77 14.31 -1.88
C ARG A 76 -4.34 14.89 -1.84
N ALA A 77 -4.01 15.80 -2.75
CA ALA A 77 -2.67 16.39 -2.87
C ALA A 77 -2.17 17.03 -1.56
N ALA A 78 -3.04 17.68 -0.79
CA ALA A 78 -2.69 18.29 0.50
C ALA A 78 -2.28 17.23 1.54
N ASP A 79 -3.06 16.16 1.68
CA ASP A 79 -2.77 15.03 2.57
C ASP A 79 -1.45 14.34 2.20
N LEU A 80 -1.24 14.13 0.89
CA LEU A 80 -0.02 13.50 0.37
C LEU A 80 1.21 14.39 0.60
N ASN A 81 1.10 15.71 0.41
CA ASN A 81 2.17 16.65 0.74
C ASN A 81 2.53 16.61 2.23
N ALA A 82 1.52 16.56 3.11
CA ALA A 82 1.73 16.41 4.54
C ALA A 82 2.39 15.06 4.89
N ALA A 83 1.92 13.97 4.28
CA ALA A 83 2.46 12.63 4.47
C ALA A 83 3.95 12.51 4.09
N MET A 84 4.42 13.29 3.09
CA MET A 84 5.82 13.35 2.66
C MET A 84 6.73 14.19 3.57
N SER A 85 6.24 14.71 4.71
CA SER A 85 7.04 15.54 5.62
C SER A 85 7.79 14.73 6.69
N GLY A 86 8.92 15.28 7.15
CA GLY A 86 9.79 14.62 8.13
C GLY A 86 10.52 13.37 7.59
N GLU A 87 11.12 12.61 8.50
CA GLU A 87 11.93 11.43 8.13
C GLU A 87 11.07 10.28 7.60
N ALA A 88 9.90 10.03 8.20
CA ALA A 88 8.92 9.06 7.68
C ALA A 88 8.44 9.44 6.26
N GLY A 89 8.35 10.75 5.98
CA GLY A 89 7.98 11.28 4.68
C GLY A 89 8.93 10.88 3.54
N LYS A 90 10.23 10.73 3.81
CA LYS A 90 11.20 10.28 2.80
C LYS A 90 10.94 8.85 2.32
N ALA A 91 10.60 7.95 3.24
CA ALA A 91 10.24 6.56 2.88
C ALA A 91 8.93 6.51 2.08
N ARG A 92 7.96 7.36 2.43
CA ARG A 92 6.69 7.49 1.69
C ARG A 92 6.90 8.09 0.30
N MET A 93 7.84 9.02 0.10
CA MET A 93 8.18 9.53 -1.24
C MET A 93 8.59 8.40 -2.20
N GLU A 94 9.44 7.47 -1.76
CA GLU A 94 9.83 6.33 -2.59
C GLU A 94 8.65 5.39 -2.92
N SER A 95 7.75 5.25 -1.96
CA SER A 95 6.53 4.45 -2.10
C SER A 95 5.55 5.09 -3.08
N LEU A 96 5.39 6.42 -3.03
CA LEU A 96 4.59 7.19 -3.97
C LEU A 96 5.17 7.16 -5.38
N VAL A 97 6.49 7.22 -5.54
CA VAL A 97 7.13 7.04 -6.85
C VAL A 97 6.86 5.64 -7.41
N THR A 98 6.86 4.62 -6.56
CA THR A 98 6.50 3.26 -6.97
C THR A 98 5.04 3.18 -7.43
N ILE A 99 4.12 3.83 -6.71
CA ILE A 99 2.71 3.95 -7.10
C ILE A 99 2.58 4.61 -8.48
N ILE A 100 3.29 5.73 -8.73
CA ILE A 100 3.29 6.39 -10.05
C ILE A 100 3.79 5.43 -11.14
N ALA A 101 4.89 4.73 -10.88
CA ALA A 101 5.47 3.77 -11.82
C ALA A 101 4.49 2.66 -12.17
N VAL A 102 3.82 2.08 -11.16
CA VAL A 102 2.78 1.06 -11.35
C VAL A 102 1.64 1.63 -12.20
N LYS A 103 1.03 2.75 -11.82
CA LYS A 103 -0.12 3.32 -12.54
C LYS A 103 0.18 3.51 -14.02
N ARG A 104 1.34 4.09 -14.37
CA ARG A 104 1.79 4.25 -15.76
C ARG A 104 2.04 2.93 -16.48
N SER A 105 2.68 1.98 -15.81
CA SER A 105 3.02 0.69 -16.43
C SER A 105 1.80 -0.21 -16.68
N THR A 106 0.74 -0.07 -15.86
CA THR A 106 -0.48 -0.87 -16.01
C THR A 106 -1.22 -0.59 -17.32
N GLU A 107 -1.05 0.60 -17.92
CA GLU A 107 -1.59 0.91 -19.25
C GLU A 107 -1.00 0.01 -20.35
N ASN A 108 0.27 -0.35 -20.22
CA ASN A 108 0.93 -1.27 -21.15
C ASN A 108 0.61 -2.72 -20.82
N LEU A 109 0.55 -3.08 -19.53
CA LEU A 109 0.15 -4.43 -19.11
C LEU A 109 -1.30 -4.73 -19.51
N ALA A 110 -2.20 -3.74 -19.50
CA ALA A 110 -3.60 -3.94 -19.87
C ALA A 110 -3.80 -4.44 -21.31
N LYS A 111 -2.81 -4.24 -22.18
CA LYS A 111 -2.82 -4.74 -23.57
C LYS A 111 -2.61 -6.25 -23.66
N THR A 112 -2.00 -6.86 -22.64
CA THR A 112 -1.64 -8.29 -22.61
C THR A 112 -2.34 -9.06 -21.48
N ASP A 113 -2.59 -8.42 -20.34
CA ASP A 113 -3.32 -8.96 -19.20
C ASP A 113 -4.11 -7.84 -18.48
N ALA A 114 -5.33 -7.61 -18.93
CA ALA A 114 -6.21 -6.57 -18.38
C ALA A 114 -6.59 -6.83 -16.92
N ALA A 115 -6.74 -8.10 -16.51
CA ALA A 115 -7.17 -8.44 -15.16
C ALA A 115 -6.05 -8.21 -14.14
N GLU A 116 -4.81 -8.56 -14.48
CA GLU A 116 -3.63 -8.26 -13.67
C GLU A 116 -3.38 -6.75 -13.61
N ALA A 117 -3.47 -6.05 -14.75
CA ALA A 117 -3.32 -4.60 -14.81
C ALA A 117 -4.35 -3.86 -13.92
N GLN A 118 -5.62 -4.26 -13.97
CA GLN A 118 -6.67 -3.68 -13.13
C GLN A 118 -6.40 -3.93 -11.64
N SER A 119 -6.02 -5.15 -11.27
CA SER A 119 -5.69 -5.51 -9.89
C SER A 119 -4.51 -4.70 -9.35
N MET A 120 -3.45 -4.54 -10.15
CA MET A 120 -2.29 -3.72 -9.81
C MET A 120 -2.62 -2.25 -9.66
N ASN A 121 -3.42 -1.69 -10.57
CA ASN A 121 -3.84 -0.29 -10.51
C ASN A 121 -4.72 -0.02 -9.29
N ALA A 122 -5.65 -0.92 -8.97
CA ALA A 122 -6.49 -0.83 -7.78
C ALA A 122 -5.64 -0.88 -6.49
N ALA A 123 -4.65 -1.76 -6.43
CA ALA A 123 -3.73 -1.83 -5.29
C ALA A 123 -2.86 -0.57 -5.15
N ALA A 124 -2.45 0.03 -6.27
CA ALA A 124 -1.72 1.29 -6.29
C ALA A 124 -2.58 2.44 -5.74
N GLU A 125 -3.85 2.51 -6.14
CA GLU A 125 -4.80 3.51 -5.67
C GLU A 125 -5.13 3.34 -4.17
N ALA A 126 -5.35 2.10 -3.73
CA ALA A 126 -5.59 1.82 -2.32
C ALA A 126 -4.36 2.13 -1.45
N SER A 127 -3.14 1.87 -1.96
CA SER A 127 -1.90 2.25 -1.30
C SER A 127 -1.72 3.77 -1.23
N LEU A 128 -2.15 4.50 -2.27
CA LEU A 128 -2.14 5.96 -2.28
C LEU A 128 -3.04 6.54 -1.17
N LYS A 129 -4.26 5.98 -1.03
CA LYS A 129 -5.21 6.33 0.04
C LYS A 129 -4.64 6.04 1.43
N LEU A 130 -3.98 4.89 1.61
CA LEU A 130 -3.28 4.57 2.86
C LEU A 130 -2.24 5.64 3.22
N ILE A 131 -1.36 6.01 2.27
CA ILE A 131 -0.34 7.04 2.51
C ILE A 131 -0.99 8.40 2.81
N ALA A 132 -2.06 8.76 2.12
CA ALA A 132 -2.81 9.99 2.41
C ALA A 132 -3.41 9.97 3.83
N ASN A 133 -3.90 8.82 4.30
CA ASN A 133 -4.43 8.65 5.67
C ASN A 133 -3.33 8.57 6.76
N SER A 134 -2.05 8.50 6.39
CA SER A 134 -0.95 8.36 7.36
C SER A 134 -0.85 9.52 8.37
N THR A 135 -1.32 10.71 8.00
CA THR A 135 -1.35 11.90 8.87
C THR A 135 -2.35 11.78 10.01
N LEU A 136 -3.30 10.84 9.90
CA LEU A 136 -4.34 10.59 10.89
C LEU A 136 -3.89 9.57 11.95
N VAL A 137 -2.85 8.79 11.65
CA VAL A 137 -2.30 7.77 12.55
C VAL A 137 -1.69 8.46 13.78
N GLY A 138 -2.23 8.15 14.97
CA GLY A 138 -1.83 8.79 16.22
C GLY A 138 -2.20 10.27 16.38
N ALA A 139 -2.96 10.86 15.45
CA ALA A 139 -3.38 12.26 15.53
C ALA A 139 -4.46 12.51 16.59
N LEU A 140 -5.35 11.55 16.81
CA LEU A 140 -6.38 11.64 17.85
C LEU A 140 -5.77 11.25 19.21
N LYS A 141 -5.66 12.25 20.10
CA LYS A 141 -5.38 12.02 21.53
C LYS A 141 -6.62 11.47 22.21
N ILE A 142 -6.72 10.15 22.19
CA ILE A 142 -7.66 9.25 22.87
C ILE A 142 -8.51 9.91 23.99
N PRO A 143 -9.83 10.07 23.77
CA PRO A 143 -10.81 10.03 24.85
C PRO A 143 -11.62 8.71 24.84
N GLU A 144 -11.77 8.04 23.70
CA GLU A 144 -12.74 6.93 23.50
C GLU A 144 -12.23 5.77 22.60
N THR A 145 -10.93 5.40 22.61
CA THR A 145 -10.57 4.15 21.91
C THR A 145 -10.98 2.96 22.76
N THR A 146 -11.63 1.99 22.16
CA THR A 146 -11.90 0.69 22.79
C THR A 146 -10.64 -0.20 22.81
N MET A 147 -9.51 0.27 22.30
CA MET A 147 -8.23 -0.45 22.17
C MET A 147 -7.30 -0.26 23.35
N LYS A 148 -6.62 -1.34 23.72
CA LYS A 148 -5.51 -1.28 24.69
C LYS A 148 -4.30 -0.60 24.04
N ALA A 149 -3.44 0.03 24.85
CA ALA A 149 -2.27 0.75 24.36
C ALA A 149 -1.34 -0.14 23.49
N GLU A 150 -1.19 -1.41 23.86
CA GLU A 150 -0.40 -2.39 23.13
C GLU A 150 -1.00 -2.70 21.75
N GLU A 151 -2.34 -2.77 21.66
CA GLU A 151 -3.06 -3.00 20.41
C GLU A 151 -2.92 -1.78 19.49
N VAL A 152 -3.02 -0.57 20.04
CA VAL A 152 -2.81 0.67 19.28
C VAL A 152 -1.38 0.72 18.72
N SER A 153 -0.37 0.40 19.54
CA SER A 153 1.02 0.36 19.07
C SER A 153 1.23 -0.70 18.00
N LEU A 154 0.64 -1.89 18.15
CA LEU A 154 0.70 -2.96 17.17
C LEU A 154 0.13 -2.53 15.82
N VAL A 155 -1.05 -1.91 15.82
CA VAL A 155 -1.70 -1.44 14.60
C VAL A 155 -0.94 -0.30 13.96
N ARG A 156 -0.47 0.66 14.75
CA ARG A 156 0.33 1.77 14.26
C ARG A 156 1.60 1.30 13.54
N ASP A 157 2.30 0.33 14.12
CA ASP A 157 3.50 -0.24 13.51
C ASP A 157 3.16 -0.95 12.19
N ALA A 158 2.04 -1.69 12.15
CA ALA A 158 1.58 -2.35 10.93
C ALA A 158 1.22 -1.34 9.82
N LEU A 159 0.51 -0.25 10.16
CA LEU A 159 0.17 0.83 9.23
C LEU A 159 1.43 1.53 8.69
N ASN A 160 2.34 1.93 9.58
CA ASN A 160 3.60 2.56 9.19
C ASN A 160 4.42 1.66 8.24
N LYS A 161 4.42 0.35 8.50
CA LYS A 161 5.11 -0.62 7.65
C LYS A 161 4.43 -0.72 6.28
N ALA A 162 3.11 -0.87 6.26
CA ALA A 162 2.30 -0.94 5.05
C ALA A 162 2.49 0.28 4.12
N GLU A 163 2.68 1.48 4.66
CA GLU A 163 2.96 2.70 3.90
C GLU A 163 4.30 2.67 3.13
N THR A 164 5.23 1.79 3.52
CA THR A 164 6.57 1.67 2.92
C THR A 164 6.73 0.49 1.96
N MET A 165 5.65 -0.26 1.76
CA MET A 165 5.60 -1.51 1.00
C MET A 165 4.82 -1.55 -0.31
N PRO A 166 4.31 -0.44 -0.91
CA PRO A 166 3.55 -0.57 -2.17
C PRO A 166 4.25 -1.40 -3.24
N ALA A 167 5.58 -1.33 -3.34
CA ALA A 167 6.38 -2.17 -4.25
C ALA A 167 6.13 -3.67 -4.02
N ASP A 168 6.23 -4.14 -2.78
CA ASP A 168 6.13 -5.56 -2.45
C ASP A 168 4.70 -6.07 -2.60
N ILE A 169 3.72 -5.28 -2.12
CA ILE A 169 2.30 -5.62 -2.21
C ILE A 169 1.83 -5.69 -3.66
N ILE A 170 2.29 -4.77 -4.51
CA ILE A 170 1.82 -4.68 -5.90
C ILE A 170 2.54 -5.70 -6.79
N ILE A 171 3.85 -5.86 -6.62
CA ILE A 171 4.72 -6.62 -7.54
C ILE A 171 4.90 -8.08 -7.08
N GLN A 172 5.01 -8.33 -5.77
CA GLN A 172 5.37 -9.67 -5.28
C GLN A 172 4.15 -10.54 -4.97
N PHE A 173 3.08 -9.97 -4.41
CA PHE A 173 1.90 -10.73 -4.01
C PHE A 173 1.22 -11.38 -5.22
N SER A 174 0.56 -12.51 -4.98
CA SER A 174 -0.37 -13.05 -5.96
C SER A 174 -1.56 -12.09 -6.13
N LYS A 175 -2.24 -12.18 -7.28
CA LYS A 175 -3.44 -11.39 -7.56
C LYS A 175 -4.47 -11.48 -6.43
N ALA A 176 -4.74 -12.69 -5.92
CA ALA A 176 -5.73 -12.90 -4.86
C ALA A 176 -5.33 -12.21 -3.53
N GLU A 177 -4.05 -12.29 -3.16
CA GLU A 177 -3.53 -11.62 -1.96
C GLU A 177 -3.58 -10.10 -2.11
N ARG A 178 -3.16 -9.58 -3.27
CA ARG A 178 -3.20 -8.16 -3.60
C ARG A 178 -4.63 -7.61 -3.60
N ASP A 179 -5.57 -8.31 -4.24
CA ASP A 179 -6.99 -7.94 -4.28
C ASP A 179 -7.58 -7.92 -2.85
N SER A 180 -7.27 -8.95 -2.05
CA SER A 180 -7.70 -9.00 -0.66
C SER A 180 -7.16 -7.83 0.17
N TYR A 181 -5.89 -7.49 0.00
CA TYR A 181 -5.28 -6.39 0.74
C TYR A 181 -5.86 -5.04 0.30
N THR A 182 -6.08 -4.88 -1.01
CA THR A 182 -6.74 -3.71 -1.61
C THR A 182 -8.12 -3.50 -1.00
N GLN A 183 -8.93 -4.54 -0.85
CA GLN A 183 -10.26 -4.44 -0.22
C GLN A 183 -10.20 -3.90 1.23
N VAL A 184 -9.21 -4.35 2.01
CA VAL A 184 -9.01 -3.86 3.39
C VAL A 184 -8.65 -2.37 3.39
N LEU A 185 -7.73 -1.95 2.52
CA LEU A 185 -7.33 -0.55 2.42
C LEU A 185 -8.45 0.37 1.93
N GLU A 186 -9.23 -0.08 0.94
CA GLU A 186 -10.41 0.66 0.46
C GLU A 186 -11.48 0.79 1.56
N LYS A 187 -11.71 -0.28 2.32
CA LYS A 187 -12.64 -0.24 3.44
C LYS A 187 -12.13 0.66 4.56
N TYR A 188 -10.83 0.63 4.86
CA TYR A 188 -10.18 1.52 5.83
C TYR A 188 -10.36 3.00 5.43
N ASP A 189 -10.07 3.35 4.18
CA ASP A 189 -10.27 4.71 3.66
C ASP A 189 -11.74 5.17 3.77
N SER A 190 -12.68 4.27 3.48
CA SER A 190 -14.11 4.52 3.63
C SER A 190 -14.51 4.78 5.08
N ILE A 191 -14.04 3.97 6.03
CA ILE A 191 -14.35 4.14 7.46
C ILE A 191 -13.77 5.46 7.96
N VAL A 192 -12.50 5.74 7.67
CA VAL A 192 -11.83 6.97 8.11
C VAL A 192 -12.55 8.21 7.58
N SER A 193 -12.89 8.22 6.30
CA SER A 193 -13.59 9.33 5.65
C SER A 193 -14.99 9.58 6.22
N ASN A 194 -15.70 8.51 6.62
CA ASN A 194 -17.06 8.59 7.16
C ASN A 194 -17.11 8.81 8.69
N SER A 195 -16.01 8.60 9.41
CA SER A 195 -16.00 8.63 10.88
C SER A 195 -15.90 10.02 11.49
N ALA A 196 -15.64 11.08 10.72
CA ALA A 196 -15.61 12.48 11.17
C ALA A 196 -14.90 12.72 12.52
N GLY A 197 -13.76 12.04 12.75
CA GLY A 197 -12.99 12.15 14.00
C GLY A 197 -13.54 11.41 15.21
N LYS A 198 -14.62 10.63 15.06
CA LYS A 198 -15.22 9.82 16.14
C LYS A 198 -14.44 8.55 16.46
N LYS A 199 -13.54 8.12 15.58
CA LYS A 199 -12.76 6.88 15.71
C LYS A 199 -11.32 7.12 15.30
N SER A 200 -10.38 6.47 15.98
CA SER A 200 -8.95 6.54 15.63
C SER A 200 -8.68 5.84 14.29
N ALA A 201 -7.60 6.23 13.62
CA ALA A 201 -7.13 5.55 12.42
C ALA A 201 -6.80 4.07 12.72
N GLU A 202 -6.18 3.81 13.87
CA GLU A 202 -5.84 2.45 14.30
C GLU A 202 -7.09 1.57 14.49
N GLU A 203 -8.13 2.08 15.14
CA GLU A 203 -9.37 1.32 15.33
C GLU A 203 -10.14 1.15 14.02
N SER A 204 -10.13 2.18 13.15
CA SER A 204 -10.72 2.11 11.81
C SER A 204 -10.06 1.04 10.94
N PHE A 205 -8.75 0.82 11.09
CA PHE A 205 -8.04 -0.22 10.36
C PHE A 205 -8.41 -1.62 10.84
N VAL A 206 -8.58 -1.82 12.16
CA VAL A 206 -9.05 -3.10 12.72
C VAL A 206 -10.48 -3.40 12.25
N ASP A 207 -11.37 -2.41 12.30
CA ASP A 207 -12.75 -2.55 11.80
C ASP A 207 -12.77 -2.90 10.31
N ALA A 208 -11.91 -2.28 9.50
CA ALA A 208 -11.81 -2.61 8.08
C ALA A 208 -11.46 -4.08 7.85
N ILE A 209 -10.53 -4.63 8.63
CA ILE A 209 -10.17 -6.05 8.57
C ILE A 209 -11.35 -6.92 9.02
N MET A 210 -12.01 -6.58 10.13
CA MET A 210 -13.19 -7.31 10.60
C MET A 210 -14.29 -7.36 9.55
N ASP A 211 -14.59 -6.22 8.91
CA ASP A 211 -15.64 -6.09 7.92
C ASP A 211 -15.33 -6.84 6.61
N VAL A 212 -14.10 -6.78 6.13
CA VAL A 212 -13.69 -7.44 4.88
C VAL A 212 -13.48 -8.94 5.08
N LYS A 213 -12.86 -9.34 6.19
CA LYS A 213 -12.55 -10.74 6.48
C LYS A 213 -13.64 -11.49 7.22
N LYS A 214 -14.68 -10.79 7.69
CA LYS A 214 -15.78 -11.35 8.48
C LYS A 214 -15.26 -12.10 9.71
N VAL A 215 -14.31 -11.48 10.40
CA VAL A 215 -13.67 -12.03 11.59
C VAL A 215 -13.95 -11.15 12.81
N ASP A 216 -13.86 -11.76 13.99
CA ASP A 216 -13.85 -11.03 15.25
C ASP A 216 -12.57 -10.19 15.41
N ARG A 217 -12.59 -9.31 16.41
CA ARG A 217 -11.49 -8.40 16.70
C ARG A 217 -10.18 -9.12 17.06
N THR A 218 -10.26 -10.23 17.78
CA THR A 218 -9.07 -11.00 18.18
C THR A 218 -8.35 -11.51 16.94
N LYS A 219 -9.09 -12.11 16.01
CA LYS A 219 -8.54 -12.56 14.72
C LYS A 219 -8.08 -11.40 13.84
N ALA A 220 -8.78 -10.25 13.86
CA ALA A 220 -8.32 -9.07 13.15
C ALA A 220 -6.95 -8.58 13.66
N LEU A 221 -6.76 -8.53 14.98
CA LEU A 221 -5.46 -8.18 15.59
C LEU A 221 -4.37 -9.21 15.32
N GLU A 222 -4.70 -10.49 15.20
CA GLU A 222 -3.73 -11.50 14.72
C GLU A 222 -3.30 -11.26 13.26
N ILE A 223 -4.23 -10.85 12.40
CA ILE A 223 -3.92 -10.46 11.02
C ILE A 223 -3.02 -9.23 11.01
N VAL A 224 -3.31 -8.22 11.83
CA VAL A 224 -2.45 -7.03 12.00
C VAL A 224 -1.05 -7.43 12.47
N LYS A 225 -0.95 -8.32 13.46
CA LYS A 225 0.34 -8.82 13.94
C LYS A 225 1.13 -9.51 12.84
N LYS A 226 0.47 -10.34 12.03
CA LYS A 226 1.09 -10.95 10.84
C LYS A 226 1.51 -9.89 9.83
N LEU A 227 0.73 -8.84 9.59
CA LEU A 227 1.12 -7.74 8.70
C LEU A 227 2.36 -7.00 9.22
N LYS A 228 2.50 -6.83 10.54
CA LYS A 228 3.71 -6.27 11.15
C LYS A 228 4.92 -7.21 10.99
N GLU A 229 4.72 -8.52 11.11
CA GLU A 229 5.79 -9.55 11.12
C GLU A 229 6.19 -10.07 9.74
N CYS A 230 5.29 -10.04 8.75
CA CYS A 230 5.49 -10.61 7.41
C CYS A 230 6.25 -9.68 6.46
N VAL A 231 6.92 -8.66 7.02
CA VAL A 231 7.68 -7.66 6.27
C VAL A 231 9.10 -7.49 6.79
#